data_AF-A0A3B5KV81-F1
#
_entry.id   AF-A0A3B5KV81-F1
#
_cell.length_a   1.000
_cell.length_b   1.000
_cell.length_c   1.000
_cell.angle_alpha   90.00
_cell.angle_beta   90.00
_cell.angle_gamma   90.00
#
_symmetry.space_group_name_H-M   'P 1'
#
loop_
_entity.id
_entity.type
_entity.pdbx_description
1 polymer ?
#
loop_
_entity_poly.entity_id
_entity_poly.type
_entity_poly.pdbx_seq_one_letter_code
_entity_poly.pdbx_strand_id
1 'polypeptide(L)'
;LAYLIVRFLKCLFCLPAVLQEALQVGDRSIKNELSITQDLVWRYTAVLEKLTHPNIQPAQCEMPITQLKQALYNVRQHESFLKILQSDVSICCQRMESRQPKLSSVLKQLRETVQPNMAIPGSTVFPLFKAVTKLWFELQDEAELLHILSNITVGLKPFLVSQAKRFSKAYLNSLLEATEVKTDANRLAVSSGMIDPTLLNTQSWLLPHANDRLKELPLEYNGFCGYMFVNRDGLLLPGNPSIGILEHKERFYAFSSREAALAFASSPDDFVAQYIQSRIQTYTVFLCFQREATKVLLLPF
;
A
#
# COMPACT_ATOMS: atom_id res chain seq x y z
N LEU A 1 -9.21 20.81 42.45
CA LEU A 1 -7.89 20.21 42.16
C LEU A 1 -7.90 18.68 42.24
N ALA A 2 -8.29 18.07 43.36
CA ALA A 2 -8.33 16.60 43.53
C ALA A 2 -9.19 15.86 42.48
N TYR A 3 -10.37 16.38 42.13
CA TYR A 3 -11.22 15.81 41.08
C TYR A 3 -10.56 15.83 39.68
N LEU A 4 -9.87 16.92 39.33
CA LEU A 4 -9.10 17.03 38.09
C LEU A 4 -7.91 16.06 38.08
N ILE A 5 -7.23 15.89 39.21
CA ILE A 5 -6.12 14.93 39.36
C ILE A 5 -6.62 13.49 39.23
N VAL A 6 -7.76 13.14 39.84
CA VAL A 6 -8.37 11.81 39.71
C VAL A 6 -8.82 11.54 38.27
N ARG A 7 -9.39 12.54 37.59
CA ARG A 7 -9.81 12.43 36.19
C ARG A 7 -8.59 12.33 35.25
N PHE A 8 -7.54 13.09 35.51
CA PHE A 8 -6.26 13.04 34.80
C PHE A 8 -5.59 11.68 34.98
N LEU A 9 -5.52 11.16 36.21
CA LEU A 9 -5.00 9.82 36.50
C LEU A 9 -5.84 8.73 35.83
N LYS A 10 -7.17 8.84 35.84
CA LYS A 10 -8.04 7.85 35.20
C LYS A 10 -7.85 7.83 33.68
N CYS A 11 -7.71 8.99 33.03
CA CYS A 11 -7.30 9.07 31.63
C CYS A 11 -5.89 8.47 31.41
N LEU A 12 -4.94 8.76 32.30
CA LEU A 12 -3.57 8.25 32.26
C LEU A 12 -3.51 6.72 32.23
N PHE A 13 -4.39 6.06 32.99
CA PHE A 13 -4.44 4.60 33.07
C PHE A 13 -5.28 3.95 31.97
N CYS A 14 -6.29 4.63 31.42
CA CYS A 14 -7.20 4.04 30.44
C CYS A 14 -6.77 4.25 28.97
N LEU A 15 -6.11 5.37 28.64
CA LEU A 15 -5.74 5.69 27.25
C LEU A 15 -4.94 4.58 26.56
N PRO A 16 -3.92 3.96 27.18
CA PRO A 16 -3.12 2.96 26.48
C PRO A 16 -3.95 1.74 26.06
N ALA A 17 -4.87 1.28 26.92
CA ALA A 17 -5.72 0.14 26.63
C ALA A 17 -6.76 0.46 25.53
N VAL A 18 -7.42 1.62 25.64
CA VAL A 18 -8.40 2.09 24.63
C VAL A 18 -7.73 2.29 23.28
N LEU A 19 -6.54 2.90 23.26
CA LEU A 19 -5.79 3.14 22.02
C LEU A 19 -5.32 1.83 21.38
N GLN A 20 -4.84 0.87 22.18
CA GLN A 20 -4.46 -0.46 21.69
C GLN A 20 -5.64 -1.17 21.03
N GLU A 21 -6.82 -1.15 21.66
CA GLU A 21 -8.03 -1.74 21.10
C GLU A 21 -8.43 -1.04 19.79
N ALA A 22 -8.43 0.29 19.77
CA ALA A 22 -8.77 1.08 18.60
C ALA A 22 -7.81 0.81 17.41
N LEU A 23 -6.50 0.67 17.68
CA LEU A 23 -5.51 0.31 16.67
C LEU A 23 -5.74 -1.09 16.10
N GLN A 24 -6.03 -2.07 16.94
CA GLN A 24 -6.33 -3.43 16.49
C GLN A 24 -7.62 -3.50 15.65
N VAL A 25 -8.64 -2.72 16.02
CA VAL A 25 -9.86 -2.59 15.22
C VAL A 25 -9.57 -1.93 13.88
N GLY A 26 -8.78 -0.84 13.87
CA GLY A 26 -8.35 -0.15 12.66
C GLY A 26 -7.56 -1.05 11.70
N ASP A 27 -6.54 -1.76 12.21
CA ASP A 27 -5.73 -2.70 11.45
C ASP A 27 -6.57 -3.81 10.80
N ARG A 28 -7.47 -4.43 11.58
CA ARG A 28 -8.40 -5.44 11.04
C ARG A 28 -9.34 -4.87 9.98
N SER A 29 -9.86 -3.67 10.19
CA SER A 29 -10.74 -3.01 9.22
C SER A 29 -10.01 -2.76 7.90
N ILE A 30 -8.79 -2.22 7.94
CA ILE A 30 -7.99 -1.95 6.73
C ILE A 30 -7.63 -3.26 6.03
N LYS A 31 -7.22 -4.30 6.77
CA LYS A 31 -6.93 -5.63 6.20
C LYS A 31 -8.14 -6.23 5.48
N ASN A 32 -9.33 -6.14 6.08
CA ASN A 32 -10.56 -6.61 5.46
C ASN A 32 -10.89 -5.82 4.18
N GLU A 33 -10.77 -4.50 4.22
CA GLU A 33 -11.01 -3.65 3.05
C GLU A 33 -10.00 -3.92 1.93
N LEU A 34 -8.73 -4.16 2.29
CA LEU A 34 -7.67 -4.52 1.35
C LEU A 34 -7.97 -5.87 0.67
N SER A 35 -8.42 -6.87 1.42
CA SER A 35 -8.80 -8.18 0.86
C SER A 35 -9.96 -8.08 -0.13
N ILE A 36 -10.99 -7.28 0.18
CA ILE A 36 -12.12 -7.02 -0.73
C ILE A 36 -11.63 -6.30 -2.00
N THR A 37 -10.77 -5.30 -1.82
CA THR A 37 -10.19 -4.52 -2.92
C THR A 37 -9.35 -5.41 -3.84
N GLN A 38 -8.55 -6.32 -3.27
CA GLN A 38 -7.74 -7.27 -4.03
C GLN A 38 -8.58 -8.25 -4.85
N ASP A 39 -9.69 -8.78 -4.29
CA ASP A 39 -10.64 -9.61 -5.06
C ASP A 39 -11.19 -8.85 -6.27
N LEU A 40 -11.56 -7.58 -6.11
CA LEU A 40 -12.04 -6.74 -7.21
C LEU A 40 -10.94 -6.53 -8.26
N VAL A 41 -9.73 -6.17 -7.82
CA VAL A 41 -8.56 -6.02 -8.67
C VAL A 41 -8.34 -7.25 -9.55
N TRP A 42 -8.32 -8.44 -8.94
CA TRP A 42 -8.04 -9.68 -9.66
C TRP A 42 -9.12 -9.99 -10.70
N ARG A 43 -10.39 -9.71 -10.37
CA ARG A 43 -11.53 -9.86 -11.29
C ARG A 43 -11.43 -8.89 -12.47
N TYR A 44 -11.19 -7.61 -12.20
CA TYR A 44 -11.04 -6.62 -13.28
C TYR A 44 -9.86 -6.96 -14.19
N THR A 45 -8.72 -7.36 -13.62
CA THR A 45 -7.56 -7.80 -14.41
C THR A 45 -7.92 -9.02 -15.25
N ALA A 46 -8.57 -10.05 -14.69
CA ALA A 46 -8.95 -11.25 -15.44
C ALA A 46 -9.97 -10.96 -16.57
N VAL A 47 -10.95 -10.07 -16.32
CA VAL A 47 -11.89 -9.62 -17.37
C VAL A 47 -11.14 -8.92 -18.49
N LEU A 48 -10.24 -8.00 -18.16
CA LEU A 48 -9.47 -7.26 -19.17
C LEU A 48 -8.49 -8.17 -19.92
N GLU A 49 -7.86 -9.14 -19.25
CA GLU A 49 -7.03 -10.17 -19.88
C GLU A 49 -7.83 -10.97 -20.93
N LYS A 50 -9.08 -11.35 -20.63
CA LYS A 50 -9.99 -12.01 -21.58
C LYS A 50 -10.37 -11.07 -22.73
N LEU A 51 -10.86 -9.86 -22.43
CA LEU A 51 -11.40 -8.96 -23.45
C LEU A 51 -10.34 -8.34 -24.37
N THR A 52 -9.09 -8.22 -23.91
CA THR A 52 -7.98 -7.67 -24.69
C THR A 52 -7.09 -8.75 -25.32
N HIS A 53 -7.52 -10.02 -25.22
CA HIS A 53 -6.79 -11.12 -25.85
C HIS A 53 -6.83 -10.96 -27.37
N PRO A 54 -5.70 -11.07 -28.09
CA PRO A 54 -5.62 -10.77 -29.52
C PRO A 54 -6.47 -11.70 -30.41
N ASN A 55 -6.97 -12.81 -29.86
CA ASN A 55 -7.83 -13.77 -30.55
C ASN A 55 -9.34 -13.53 -30.33
N ILE A 56 -9.73 -12.55 -29.51
CA ILE A 56 -11.14 -12.26 -29.21
C ILE A 56 -11.55 -11.00 -29.99
N GLN A 57 -12.54 -11.14 -30.88
CA GLN A 57 -13.09 -9.98 -31.59
C GLN A 57 -13.84 -9.07 -30.60
N PRO A 58 -13.66 -7.73 -30.67
CA PRO A 58 -14.30 -6.77 -29.77
C PRO A 58 -15.85 -6.70 -29.88
N ALA A 59 -16.46 -7.52 -30.74
CA ALA A 59 -17.90 -7.51 -31.02
C ALA A 59 -18.80 -8.05 -29.90
N GLN A 60 -18.24 -8.57 -28.79
CA GLN A 60 -19.02 -9.21 -27.72
C GLN A 60 -19.18 -8.37 -26.44
N CYS A 61 -18.63 -7.15 -26.38
CA CYS A 61 -18.76 -6.30 -25.20
C CYS A 61 -19.61 -5.06 -25.52
N GLU A 62 -20.84 -5.01 -25.00
CA GLU A 62 -21.72 -3.84 -25.10
C GLU A 62 -21.14 -2.59 -24.40
N MET A 63 -20.17 -2.79 -23.50
CA MET A 63 -19.56 -1.73 -22.69
C MET A 63 -18.18 -1.30 -23.19
N PRO A 64 -17.85 0.01 -23.16
CA PRO A 64 -16.51 0.45 -23.52
C PRO A 64 -15.46 -0.13 -22.57
N ILE A 65 -14.54 -0.93 -23.11
CA ILE A 65 -13.35 -1.49 -22.41
C ILE A 65 -12.60 -0.39 -21.63
N THR A 66 -12.63 0.84 -22.13
CA THR A 66 -12.06 2.03 -21.48
C THR A 66 -12.59 2.26 -20.05
N GLN A 67 -13.87 2.00 -19.79
CA GLN A 67 -14.47 2.16 -18.45
C GLN A 67 -14.05 1.05 -17.49
N LEU A 68 -13.88 -0.18 -17.99
CA LEU A 68 -13.33 -1.28 -17.19
C LEU A 68 -11.86 -1.02 -16.82
N LYS A 69 -11.08 -0.42 -17.74
CA LYS A 69 -9.71 0.02 -17.47
C LYS A 69 -9.66 1.11 -16.40
N GLN A 70 -10.49 2.15 -16.53
CA GLN A 70 -10.62 3.19 -15.50
C GLN A 70 -11.04 2.61 -14.14
N ALA A 71 -11.94 1.62 -14.14
CA ALA A 71 -12.30 0.91 -12.92
C ALA A 71 -11.10 0.19 -12.30
N LEU A 72 -10.37 -0.62 -13.09
CA LEU A 72 -9.16 -1.29 -12.64
C LEU A 72 -8.14 -0.29 -12.05
N TYR A 73 -7.90 0.84 -12.73
CA TYR A 73 -6.94 1.85 -12.27
C TYR A 73 -7.31 2.43 -10.91
N ASN A 74 -8.58 2.76 -10.71
CA ASN A 74 -9.04 3.31 -9.44
C ASN A 74 -8.98 2.27 -8.31
N VAL A 75 -9.37 1.02 -8.57
CA VAL A 75 -9.28 -0.03 -7.54
C VAL A 75 -7.81 -0.35 -7.22
N ARG A 76 -6.91 -0.34 -8.20
CA ARG A 76 -5.45 -0.46 -7.96
C ARG A 76 -4.89 0.70 -7.16
N GLN A 77 -5.36 1.92 -7.40
CA GLN A 77 -4.99 3.09 -6.60
C GLN A 77 -5.46 2.95 -5.15
N HIS A 78 -6.71 2.55 -4.96
CA HIS A 78 -7.27 2.26 -3.64
C HIS A 78 -6.46 1.19 -2.90
N GLU A 79 -6.10 0.10 -3.59
CA GLU A 79 -5.24 -0.96 -3.06
C GLU A 79 -3.90 -0.40 -2.56
N SER A 80 -3.26 0.48 -3.36
CA SER A 80 -2.00 1.10 -3.00
C SER A 80 -2.12 2.00 -1.76
N PHE A 81 -3.17 2.81 -1.68
CA PHE A 81 -3.41 3.66 -0.51
C PHE A 81 -3.67 2.82 0.74
N LEU A 82 -4.49 1.77 0.65
CA LEU A 82 -4.74 0.87 1.78
C LEU A 82 -3.47 0.18 2.27
N LYS A 83 -2.55 -0.21 1.37
CA LYS A 83 -1.25 -0.79 1.75
C LYS A 83 -0.38 0.20 2.54
N ILE A 84 -0.36 1.47 2.13
CA ILE A 84 0.35 2.54 2.86
C ILE A 84 -0.26 2.71 4.25
N LEU A 85 -1.59 2.87 4.32
CA LEU A 85 -2.31 3.04 5.60
C LEU A 85 -2.11 1.82 6.52
N GLN A 86 -2.11 0.61 5.98
CA GLN A 86 -1.82 -0.61 6.72
C GLN A 86 -0.41 -0.61 7.31
N SER A 87 0.59 -0.20 6.52
CA SER A 87 1.97 -0.05 7.00
C SER A 87 2.04 0.97 8.14
N ASP A 88 1.40 2.12 7.99
CA ASP A 88 1.40 3.17 9.01
C ASP A 88 0.70 2.73 10.30
N VAL A 89 -0.46 2.08 10.21
CA VAL A 89 -1.16 1.50 11.37
C VAL A 89 -0.31 0.41 12.03
N SER A 90 0.37 -0.43 11.25
CA SER A 90 1.28 -1.45 11.80
C SER A 90 2.44 -0.82 12.57
N ILE A 91 2.99 0.30 12.10
CA ILE A 91 4.04 1.06 12.81
C ILE A 91 3.47 1.64 14.11
N CYS A 92 2.25 2.19 14.09
CA CYS A 92 1.57 2.69 15.29
C CYS A 92 1.40 1.57 16.34
N CYS A 93 0.94 0.39 15.92
CA CYS A 93 0.84 -0.80 16.78
C CYS A 93 2.18 -1.17 17.43
N GLN A 94 3.26 -1.24 16.65
CA GLN A 94 4.60 -1.56 17.15
C GLN A 94 5.11 -0.52 18.16
N ARG A 95 4.88 0.77 17.89
CA ARG A 95 5.23 1.86 18.80
C ARG A 95 4.45 1.75 20.11
N MET A 96 3.16 1.46 20.04
CA MET A 96 2.30 1.24 21.20
C MET A 96 2.78 0.07 22.06
N GLU A 97 3.05 -1.08 21.44
CA GLU A 97 3.58 -2.27 22.12
C GLU A 97 4.90 -1.99 22.83
N SER A 98 5.73 -1.08 22.29
CA SER A 98 6.98 -0.67 22.92
C SER A 98 6.83 0.40 24.02
N ARG A 99 5.81 1.27 23.94
CA ARG A 99 5.62 2.43 24.84
C ARG A 99 4.74 2.11 26.04
N GLN A 100 3.69 1.32 25.86
CA GLN A 100 2.77 0.89 26.93
C GLN A 100 3.49 0.23 28.13
N PRO A 101 4.43 -0.71 27.95
CA PRO A 101 5.14 -1.31 29.09
C PRO A 101 6.06 -0.30 29.78
N LYS A 102 6.67 0.63 29.04
CA LYS A 102 7.50 1.71 29.61
C LYS A 102 6.67 2.63 30.50
N LEU A 103 5.50 3.07 30.02
CA LEU A 103 4.59 3.89 30.80
C LEU A 103 4.14 3.16 32.08
N SER A 104 3.76 1.89 31.96
CA SER A 104 3.37 1.06 33.11
C SER A 104 4.49 0.94 34.15
N SER A 105 5.74 0.77 33.70
CA SER A 105 6.92 0.70 34.57
C SER A 105 7.17 2.02 35.31
N VAL A 106 7.17 3.15 34.60
CA VAL A 106 7.39 4.47 35.20
C VAL A 106 6.25 4.82 36.18
N LEU A 107 5.01 4.49 35.85
CA LEU A 107 3.87 4.70 36.77
C LEU A 107 3.97 3.84 38.04
N LYS A 108 4.47 2.60 37.92
CA LYS A 108 4.74 1.74 39.07
C LYS A 108 5.83 2.36 39.96
N GLN A 109 6.94 2.80 39.39
CA GLN A 109 8.02 3.47 40.12
C GLN A 109 7.54 4.76 40.80
N LEU A 110 6.73 5.57 40.10
CA LEU A 110 6.15 6.78 40.67
C LEU A 110 5.24 6.45 41.87
N ARG A 111 4.40 5.42 41.76
CA ARG A 111 3.54 4.96 42.86
C ARG A 111 4.37 4.49 44.06
N GLU A 112 5.39 3.68 43.84
CA GLU A 112 6.28 3.15 44.88
C GLU A 112 7.10 4.25 45.55
N THR A 113 7.47 5.30 44.83
CA THR A 113 8.20 6.46 45.37
C THR A 113 7.28 7.36 46.21
N VAL A 114 6.01 7.48 45.82
CA VAL A 114 5.06 8.43 46.43
C VAL A 114 4.24 7.86 47.58
N GLN A 115 3.80 6.59 47.50
CA GLN A 115 2.95 5.99 48.54
C GLN A 115 3.58 5.92 49.95
N PRO A 116 4.86 5.55 50.13
CA PRO A 116 5.42 5.34 51.47
C PRO A 116 5.93 6.63 52.14
N ASN A 117 6.03 7.75 51.41
CA ASN A 117 6.79 8.92 51.85
C ASN A 117 5.88 10.14 52.08
N MET A 118 5.87 10.68 53.31
CA MET A 118 5.12 11.92 53.64
C MET A 118 5.74 13.18 53.03
N ALA A 119 7.04 13.18 52.76
CA ALA A 119 7.76 14.28 52.13
C ALA A 119 8.81 13.72 51.17
N ILE A 120 8.78 14.16 49.91
CA ILE A 120 9.64 13.62 48.86
C ILE A 120 10.40 14.77 48.21
N PRO A 121 11.73 14.68 48.06
CA PRO A 121 12.50 15.68 47.34
C PRO A 121 12.01 15.81 45.89
N GLY A 122 11.84 17.05 45.43
CA GLY A 122 11.49 17.32 44.04
C GLY A 122 12.48 16.70 43.06
N SER A 123 13.78 16.67 43.39
CA SER A 123 14.83 16.06 42.58
C SER A 123 14.60 14.57 42.28
N THR A 124 13.88 13.84 43.14
CA THR A 124 13.55 12.42 42.96
C THR A 124 12.28 12.23 42.14
N VAL A 125 11.28 13.09 42.34
CA VAL A 125 9.93 12.92 41.79
C VAL A 125 9.72 13.64 40.45
N PHE A 126 10.35 14.81 40.26
CA PHE A 126 10.24 15.56 38.99
C PHE A 126 10.69 14.77 37.76
N PRO A 127 11.81 14.01 37.78
CA PRO A 127 12.22 13.20 36.63
C PRO A 127 11.18 12.14 36.24
N LEU A 128 10.53 11.50 37.23
CA LEU A 128 9.49 10.50 36.99
C LEU A 128 8.25 11.14 36.37
N PHE A 129 7.78 12.27 36.89
CA PHE A 129 6.68 13.02 36.26
C PHE A 129 7.03 13.48 34.85
N LYS A 130 8.26 13.96 34.61
CA LYS A 130 8.71 14.34 33.27
C LYS A 130 8.67 13.15 32.31
N ALA A 131 9.09 11.96 32.76
CA ALA A 131 9.03 10.73 31.97
C ALA A 131 7.59 10.30 31.66
N VAL A 132 6.69 10.34 32.64
CA VAL A 132 5.26 10.07 32.44
C VAL A 132 4.65 11.03 31.44
N THR A 133 4.87 12.33 31.60
CA THR A 133 4.33 13.36 30.71
C THR A 133 4.84 13.18 29.28
N LYS A 134 6.13 12.89 29.10
CA LYS A 134 6.70 12.61 27.78
C LYS A 134 6.04 11.39 27.13
N LEU A 135 5.97 10.26 27.85
CA LEU A 135 5.35 9.03 27.34
C LEU A 135 3.86 9.22 27.05
N TRP A 136 3.16 10.02 27.84
CA TRP A 136 1.77 10.35 27.60
C TRP A 136 1.57 11.13 26.31
N PHE A 137 2.34 12.19 26.06
CA PHE A 137 2.28 12.93 24.81
C PHE A 137 2.61 12.03 23.61
N GLU A 138 3.63 11.19 23.72
CA GLU A 138 3.94 10.22 22.67
C GLU A 138 2.80 9.21 22.39
N LEU A 139 1.93 8.92 23.36
CA LEU A 139 0.74 8.07 23.13
C LEU A 139 -0.42 8.89 22.54
N GLN A 140 -0.55 10.14 22.95
CA GLN A 140 -1.53 11.07 22.39
C GLN A 140 -1.27 11.31 20.91
N ASP A 141 -0.01 11.48 20.51
CA ASP A 141 0.40 11.63 19.11
C ASP A 141 0.00 10.42 18.26
N GLU A 142 0.14 9.19 18.80
CA GLU A 142 -0.32 7.97 18.10
C GLU A 142 -1.85 7.90 18.00
N ALA A 143 -2.59 8.41 18.99
CA ALA A 143 -4.04 8.50 18.92
C ALA A 143 -4.51 9.50 17.85
N GLU A 144 -3.83 10.64 17.74
CA GLU A 144 -4.09 11.63 16.70
C GLU A 144 -3.78 11.08 15.31
N LEU A 145 -2.63 10.42 15.15
CA LEU A 145 -2.28 9.75 13.90
C LEU A 145 -3.31 8.69 13.50
N LEU A 146 -3.74 7.84 14.44
CA LEU A 146 -4.81 6.87 14.19
C LEU A 146 -6.10 7.54 13.73
N HIS A 147 -6.48 8.66 14.35
CA HIS A 147 -7.67 9.41 13.96
C HIS A 147 -7.57 9.91 12.51
N ILE A 148 -6.42 10.48 12.13
CA ILE A 148 -6.14 10.92 10.77
C ILE A 148 -6.23 9.74 9.78
N LEU A 149 -5.56 8.63 10.09
CA LEU A 149 -5.57 7.42 9.25
C LEU A 149 -6.99 6.88 9.05
N SER A 150 -7.79 6.82 10.11
CA SER A 150 -9.19 6.39 10.07
C SER A 150 -10.05 7.29 9.19
N ASN A 151 -9.90 8.61 9.32
CA ASN A 151 -10.61 9.59 8.49
C ASN A 151 -10.25 9.43 7.01
N ILE A 152 -8.98 9.19 6.70
CA ILE A 152 -8.53 8.92 5.32
C ILE A 152 -9.19 7.63 4.81
N THR A 153 -9.17 6.53 5.58
CA THR A 153 -9.82 5.27 5.17
C THR A 153 -11.31 5.48 4.87
N VAL A 154 -12.04 6.21 5.73
CA VAL A 154 -13.46 6.53 5.48
C VAL A 154 -13.63 7.39 4.23
N GLY A 155 -12.76 8.37 4.03
CA GLY A 155 -12.75 9.26 2.85
C GLY A 155 -12.47 8.54 1.53
N LEU A 156 -11.80 7.38 1.55
CA LEU A 156 -11.50 6.59 0.36
C LEU A 156 -12.68 5.70 -0.10
N LYS A 157 -13.59 5.31 0.80
CA LYS A 157 -14.71 4.39 0.48
C LYS A 157 -15.61 4.83 -0.69
N PRO A 158 -15.98 6.12 -0.86
CA PRO A 158 -16.85 6.55 -1.96
C PRO A 158 -16.30 6.23 -3.36
N PHE A 159 -14.97 6.18 -3.51
CA PHE A 159 -14.31 5.87 -4.79
C PHE A 159 -14.60 4.44 -5.25
N LEU A 160 -14.81 3.50 -4.33
CA LEU A 160 -15.23 2.13 -4.67
C LEU A 160 -16.74 2.01 -4.87
N VAL A 161 -17.55 2.69 -4.05
CA VAL A 161 -19.02 2.57 -4.09
C VAL A 161 -19.58 3.01 -5.44
N SER A 162 -19.05 4.10 -6.01
CA SER A 162 -19.46 4.59 -7.33
C SER A 162 -19.22 3.55 -8.43
N GLN A 163 -18.13 2.80 -8.33
CA GLN A 163 -17.78 1.75 -9.30
C GLN A 163 -18.57 0.48 -9.08
N ALA A 164 -18.79 0.07 -7.83
CA ALA A 164 -19.59 -1.12 -7.50
C ALA A 164 -21.05 -0.99 -7.99
N LYS A 165 -21.58 0.24 -8.09
CA LYS A 165 -22.90 0.50 -8.71
C LYS A 165 -22.90 0.22 -10.21
N ARG A 166 -21.80 0.49 -10.90
CA ARG A 166 -21.67 0.33 -12.36
C ARG A 166 -21.22 -1.08 -12.74
N PHE A 167 -20.34 -1.67 -11.94
CA PHE A 167 -19.72 -2.97 -12.14
C PHE A 167 -19.94 -3.82 -10.89
N SER A 168 -21.15 -4.37 -10.77
CA SER A 168 -21.46 -5.26 -9.66
C SER A 168 -20.61 -6.53 -9.74
N LYS A 169 -20.37 -7.18 -8.59
CA LYS A 169 -19.64 -8.45 -8.56
C LYS A 169 -20.30 -9.51 -9.44
N ALA A 170 -21.63 -9.54 -9.49
CA ALA A 170 -22.39 -10.45 -10.35
C ALA A 170 -22.11 -10.18 -11.85
N TYR A 171 -22.05 -8.91 -12.25
CA TYR A 171 -21.74 -8.51 -13.63
C TYR A 171 -20.29 -8.87 -14.01
N LEU A 172 -19.32 -8.64 -13.12
CA LEU A 172 -17.94 -9.07 -13.37
C LEU A 172 -17.86 -10.60 -13.53
N ASN A 173 -18.61 -11.34 -12.71
CA ASN A 173 -18.66 -12.80 -12.80
C ASN A 173 -19.31 -13.29 -14.10
N SER A 174 -20.34 -12.62 -14.61
CA SER A 174 -20.94 -12.99 -15.90
C SER A 174 -19.98 -12.77 -17.06
N LEU A 175 -19.09 -11.78 -16.99
CA LEU A 175 -18.05 -11.57 -18.01
C LEU A 175 -16.94 -12.64 -17.94
N LEU A 176 -16.62 -13.10 -16.73
CA LEU A 176 -15.61 -14.13 -16.49
C LEU A 176 -16.10 -15.53 -16.88
N GLU A 177 -17.40 -15.82 -16.73
CA GLU A 177 -18.00 -17.14 -16.97
C GLU A 177 -17.24 -18.23 -16.19
N ALA A 178 -16.65 -19.23 -16.87
CA ALA A 178 -15.84 -20.30 -16.28
C ALA A 178 -14.35 -19.95 -16.12
N THR A 179 -13.94 -18.70 -16.39
CA THR A 179 -12.54 -18.29 -16.29
C THR A 179 -12.11 -18.20 -14.82
N GLU A 180 -11.02 -18.90 -14.48
CA GLU A 180 -10.43 -18.82 -13.15
C GLU A 180 -9.85 -17.42 -12.89
N VAL A 181 -10.23 -16.80 -11.77
CA VAL A 181 -9.68 -15.52 -11.34
C VAL A 181 -8.32 -15.75 -10.69
N LYS A 182 -7.24 -15.44 -11.43
CA LYS A 182 -5.87 -15.52 -10.92
C LYS A 182 -5.59 -14.37 -9.97
N THR A 183 -4.91 -14.66 -8.87
CA THR A 183 -4.30 -13.63 -8.01
C THR A 183 -3.05 -13.06 -8.68
N ASP A 184 -2.55 -11.91 -8.21
CA ASP A 184 -1.27 -11.41 -8.70
C ASP A 184 -0.11 -12.35 -8.38
N ALA A 185 -0.13 -13.01 -7.21
CA ALA A 185 0.86 -14.03 -6.87
C ALA A 185 0.82 -15.19 -7.89
N ASN A 186 -0.37 -15.62 -8.33
CA ASN A 186 -0.50 -16.64 -9.37
C ASN A 186 0.03 -16.14 -10.72
N ARG A 187 -0.25 -14.88 -11.09
CA ARG A 187 0.29 -14.28 -12.33
C ARG A 187 1.82 -14.25 -12.33
N LEU A 188 2.40 -13.88 -11.19
CA LEU A 188 3.85 -13.87 -10.99
C LEU A 188 4.44 -15.29 -11.03
N ALA A 189 3.80 -16.26 -10.38
CA ALA A 189 4.29 -17.65 -10.35
C ALA A 189 4.27 -18.32 -11.74
N VAL A 190 3.32 -17.96 -12.60
CA VAL A 190 3.22 -18.48 -13.98
C VAL A 190 4.24 -17.83 -14.91
N SER A 191 4.63 -16.59 -14.62
CA SER A 191 5.67 -15.91 -15.41
C SER A 191 7.02 -16.62 -15.20
N SER A 192 7.48 -17.29 -16.24
CA SER A 192 8.71 -18.10 -16.22
C SER A 192 9.69 -17.61 -17.27
N GLY A 193 10.98 -17.86 -17.02
CA GLY A 193 12.07 -17.49 -17.91
C GLY A 193 12.88 -16.30 -17.37
N MET A 194 14.04 -16.60 -16.81
CA MET A 194 15.04 -15.58 -16.47
C MET A 194 15.67 -15.04 -17.77
N ILE A 195 15.95 -13.75 -17.80
CA ILE A 195 16.71 -13.14 -18.90
C ILE A 195 18.15 -13.65 -18.84
N ASP A 196 18.68 -14.03 -20.01
CA ASP A 196 20.11 -14.27 -20.16
C ASP A 196 20.77 -12.92 -20.47
N PRO A 197 21.61 -12.39 -19.56
CA PRO A 197 22.26 -11.09 -19.76
C PRO A 197 23.11 -11.02 -21.03
N THR A 198 23.59 -12.17 -21.52
CA THR A 198 24.44 -12.23 -22.72
C THR A 198 23.68 -11.97 -24.01
N LEU A 199 22.34 -12.02 -23.99
CA LEU A 199 21.50 -11.76 -25.16
C LEU A 199 21.40 -10.27 -25.50
N LEU A 200 21.68 -9.37 -24.55
CA LEU A 200 21.48 -7.93 -24.69
C LEU A 200 22.63 -7.17 -24.03
N ASN A 201 23.81 -7.22 -24.66
CA ASN A 201 25.05 -6.55 -24.18
C ASN A 201 24.94 -5.02 -24.05
N THR A 202 23.85 -4.42 -24.51
CA THR A 202 23.60 -2.97 -24.48
C THR A 202 22.91 -2.48 -23.21
N GLN A 203 22.35 -3.37 -22.38
CA GLN A 203 21.50 -3.00 -21.25
C GLN A 203 22.00 -3.54 -19.91
N SER A 204 21.80 -2.78 -18.83
CA SER A 204 22.13 -3.18 -17.46
C SER A 204 20.98 -4.00 -16.86
N TRP A 205 21.26 -5.22 -16.40
CA TRP A 205 20.27 -6.11 -15.81
C TRP A 205 20.65 -6.50 -14.39
N LEU A 206 19.70 -6.38 -13.46
CA LEU A 206 19.81 -6.91 -12.11
C LEU A 206 19.08 -8.25 -12.04
N LEU A 207 19.84 -9.33 -11.90
CA LEU A 207 19.30 -10.68 -11.78
C LEU A 207 19.00 -11.06 -10.32
N PRO A 208 17.97 -11.88 -10.08
CA PRO A 208 17.71 -12.41 -8.74
C PRO A 208 18.89 -13.28 -8.26
N HIS A 209 19.58 -12.81 -7.23
CA HIS A 209 20.61 -13.56 -6.51
C HIS A 209 20.10 -13.99 -5.12
N ALA A 210 20.79 -14.96 -4.50
CA ALA A 210 20.38 -15.56 -3.22
C ALA A 210 20.18 -14.56 -2.06
N ASN A 211 20.74 -13.34 -2.14
CA ASN A 211 20.49 -12.24 -1.20
C ASN A 211 19.52 -11.23 -1.84
N ASP A 212 18.23 -11.48 -1.62
CA ASP A 212 17.06 -10.98 -2.36
C ASP A 212 16.72 -9.49 -2.12
N ARG A 213 17.72 -8.59 -2.19
CA ARG A 213 17.52 -7.12 -2.08
C ARG A 213 16.71 -6.52 -3.22
N LEU A 214 16.41 -7.30 -4.26
CA LEU A 214 15.61 -6.86 -5.41
C LEU A 214 14.18 -6.46 -5.03
N LYS A 215 13.64 -7.02 -3.94
CA LYS A 215 12.30 -6.69 -3.43
C LYS A 215 12.19 -5.28 -2.84
N GLU A 216 13.33 -4.68 -2.48
CA GLU A 216 13.39 -3.34 -1.88
C GLU A 216 13.72 -2.25 -2.92
N LEU A 217 14.03 -2.66 -4.16
CA LEU A 217 14.32 -1.69 -5.21
C LEU A 217 13.06 -0.90 -5.59
N PRO A 218 13.19 0.42 -5.79
CA PRO A 218 12.09 1.26 -6.22
C PRO A 218 11.81 1.01 -7.71
N LEU A 219 10.93 0.04 -7.97
CA LEU A 219 10.50 -0.26 -9.32
C LEU A 219 9.65 0.87 -9.88
N GLU A 220 9.98 1.29 -11.09
CA GLU A 220 9.13 2.13 -11.90
C GLU A 220 7.77 1.47 -12.13
N TYR A 221 6.79 2.32 -12.39
CA TYR A 221 5.42 1.89 -12.58
C TYR A 221 4.90 1.04 -11.42
N ASN A 222 5.35 1.31 -10.19
CA ASN A 222 4.93 0.59 -8.97
C ASN A 222 5.05 -0.94 -9.12
N GLY A 223 6.04 -1.41 -9.89
CA GLY A 223 6.27 -2.82 -10.18
C GLY A 223 5.34 -3.44 -11.24
N PHE A 224 4.52 -2.66 -11.95
CA PHE A 224 3.75 -3.15 -13.10
C PHE A 224 4.61 -3.20 -14.37
N CYS A 225 4.27 -4.12 -15.28
CA CYS A 225 4.97 -4.26 -16.55
C CYS A 225 4.62 -3.12 -17.51
N GLY A 226 5.58 -2.20 -17.72
CA GLY A 226 5.42 -1.07 -18.65
C GLY A 226 5.16 -1.50 -20.10
N TYR A 227 5.80 -2.59 -20.55
CA TYR A 227 5.58 -3.15 -21.89
C TYR A 227 4.13 -3.59 -22.11
N MET A 228 3.54 -4.33 -21.15
CA MET A 228 2.16 -4.77 -21.28
C MET A 228 1.18 -3.60 -21.25
N PHE A 229 1.48 -2.56 -20.46
CA PHE A 229 0.67 -1.34 -20.47
C PHE A 229 0.66 -0.68 -21.86
N VAL A 230 1.79 -0.58 -22.54
CA VAL A 230 1.85 0.02 -23.88
C VAL A 230 1.22 -0.90 -24.95
N ASN A 231 1.59 -2.17 -24.99
CA ASN A 231 1.22 -3.09 -26.08
C ASN A 231 -0.19 -3.69 -25.95
N ARG A 232 -0.79 -3.66 -24.76
CA ARG A 232 -2.16 -4.15 -24.50
C ARG A 232 -3.10 -3.02 -24.12
N ASP A 233 -2.87 -1.82 -24.69
CA ASP A 233 -3.76 -0.66 -24.58
C ASP A 233 -4.12 -0.33 -23.11
N GLY A 234 -3.13 -0.30 -22.23
CA GLY A 234 -3.29 0.08 -20.83
C GLY A 234 -3.58 -1.06 -19.84
N LEU A 235 -3.41 -2.33 -20.23
CA LEU A 235 -3.55 -3.45 -19.30
C LEU A 235 -2.45 -3.43 -18.21
N LEU A 236 -2.85 -3.44 -16.94
CA LEU A 236 -1.92 -3.52 -15.81
C LEU A 236 -1.70 -4.96 -15.36
N LEU A 237 -0.54 -5.52 -15.68
CA LEU A 237 -0.07 -6.81 -15.17
C LEU A 237 1.14 -6.63 -14.24
N PRO A 238 1.19 -7.37 -13.13
CA PRO A 238 2.32 -7.29 -12.21
C PRO A 238 3.59 -7.77 -12.90
N GLY A 239 4.69 -7.04 -12.71
CA GLY A 239 6.02 -7.44 -13.15
C GLY A 239 6.66 -8.39 -12.15
N ASN A 240 7.32 -9.43 -12.64
CA ASN A 240 8.05 -10.41 -11.84
C ASN A 240 9.55 -10.08 -11.79
N PRO A 241 10.07 -9.62 -10.64
CA PRO A 241 11.51 -9.37 -10.47
C PRO A 241 12.38 -10.60 -10.72
N SER A 242 11.84 -11.82 -10.59
CA SER A 242 12.58 -13.06 -10.83
C SER A 242 12.93 -13.29 -12.31
N ILE A 243 12.33 -12.56 -13.24
CA ILE A 243 12.73 -12.56 -14.66
C ILE A 243 14.06 -11.80 -14.84
N GLY A 244 14.30 -10.82 -13.98
CA GLY A 244 15.36 -9.82 -14.12
C GLY A 244 14.76 -8.41 -14.15
N ILE A 245 15.41 -7.49 -13.46
CA ILE A 245 15.06 -6.07 -13.46
C ILE A 245 15.97 -5.36 -14.46
N LEU A 246 15.38 -4.61 -15.40
CA LEU A 246 16.13 -3.78 -16.32
C LEU A 246 16.43 -2.43 -15.65
N GLU A 247 17.70 -2.04 -15.64
CA GLU A 247 18.12 -0.70 -15.27
C GLU A 247 18.33 0.13 -16.54
N HIS A 248 17.57 1.23 -16.65
CA HIS A 248 17.67 2.16 -17.78
C HIS A 248 17.55 3.60 -17.27
N LYS A 249 18.58 4.42 -17.50
CA LYS A 249 18.65 5.83 -17.04
C LYS A 249 18.35 5.97 -15.54
N GLU A 250 19.04 5.16 -14.71
CA GLU A 250 18.91 5.15 -13.23
C GLU A 250 17.51 4.75 -12.72
N ARG A 251 16.70 4.11 -13.58
CA ARG A 251 15.35 3.63 -13.25
C ARG A 251 15.24 2.13 -13.44
N PHE A 252 14.43 1.49 -12.61
CA PHE A 252 14.32 0.04 -12.51
C PHE A 252 12.97 -0.47 -13.02
N TYR A 253 12.96 -1.36 -14.01
CA TYR A 253 11.74 -1.85 -14.63
C TYR A 253 11.58 -3.37 -14.46
N ALA A 254 10.36 -3.80 -14.13
CA ALA A 254 9.99 -5.22 -14.01
C ALA A 254 9.00 -5.64 -15.10
N PHE A 255 8.97 -6.92 -15.45
CA PHE A 255 8.23 -7.42 -16.61
C PHE A 255 7.36 -8.63 -16.27
N SER A 256 6.24 -8.79 -16.98
CA SER A 256 5.33 -9.92 -16.76
C SER A 256 5.75 -11.21 -17.47
N SER A 257 6.70 -11.13 -18.42
CA SER A 257 7.27 -12.28 -19.12
C SER A 257 8.66 -11.96 -19.69
N ARG A 258 9.42 -13.00 -20.06
CA ARG A 258 10.74 -12.85 -20.70
C ARG A 258 10.63 -12.12 -22.03
N GLU A 259 9.59 -12.39 -22.81
CA GLU A 259 9.36 -11.77 -24.11
C GLU A 259 9.09 -10.27 -23.96
N ALA A 260 8.31 -9.88 -22.95
CA ALA A 260 8.06 -8.48 -22.64
C ALA A 260 9.36 -7.75 -22.25
N ALA A 261 10.23 -8.41 -21.47
CA ALA A 261 11.52 -7.89 -21.08
C ALA A 261 12.46 -7.69 -22.27
N LEU A 262 12.58 -8.70 -23.16
CA LEU A 262 13.42 -8.62 -24.37
C LEU A 262 12.92 -7.55 -25.35
N ALA A 263 11.60 -7.47 -25.55
CA ALA A 263 11.00 -6.47 -26.43
C ALA A 263 11.23 -5.06 -25.90
N PHE A 264 10.99 -4.83 -24.61
CA PHE A 264 11.24 -3.53 -23.98
C PHE A 264 12.72 -3.13 -24.05
N ALA A 265 13.64 -4.05 -23.81
CA ALA A 265 15.07 -3.79 -23.80
C ALA A 265 15.66 -3.44 -25.17
N SER A 266 14.96 -3.81 -26.25
CA SER A 266 15.34 -3.47 -27.63
C SER A 266 15.14 -1.98 -27.94
N SER A 267 14.15 -1.33 -27.33
CA SER A 267 13.84 0.10 -27.53
C SER A 267 13.22 0.75 -26.27
N PRO A 268 13.95 0.82 -25.14
CA PRO A 268 13.39 1.23 -23.85
C PRO A 268 12.90 2.69 -23.86
N ASP A 269 13.59 3.58 -24.57
CA ASP A 269 13.21 5.00 -24.66
C ASP A 269 11.85 5.20 -25.34
N ASP A 270 11.56 4.42 -26.39
CA ASP A 270 10.29 4.50 -27.12
C ASP A 270 9.13 4.02 -26.24
N PHE A 271 9.33 2.93 -25.49
CA PHE A 271 8.30 2.44 -24.56
C PHE A 271 8.05 3.41 -23.41
N VAL A 272 9.11 4.01 -22.85
CA VAL A 272 8.97 5.04 -21.80
C VAL A 272 8.20 6.25 -22.34
N ALA A 273 8.50 6.72 -23.56
CA ALA A 273 7.79 7.83 -24.18
C ALA A 273 6.31 7.51 -24.46
N GLN A 274 6.03 6.33 -25.02
CA GLN A 274 4.65 5.88 -25.28
C GLN A 274 3.84 5.71 -23.99
N TYR A 275 4.47 5.21 -22.93
CA TYR A 275 3.86 5.13 -21.61
C TYR A 275 3.46 6.52 -21.12
N ILE A 276 4.36 7.51 -21.19
CA ILE A 276 4.08 8.90 -20.81
C ILE A 276 2.95 9.50 -21.65
N GLN A 277 2.94 9.28 -22.96
CA GLN A 277 1.88 9.80 -23.84
C GLN A 277 0.50 9.18 -23.51
N SER A 278 0.47 7.87 -23.26
CA SER A 278 -0.74 7.14 -22.89
C SER A 278 -1.32 7.61 -21.54
N ARG A 279 -0.46 8.10 -20.64
CA ARG A 279 -0.89 8.74 -19.37
C ARG A 279 -1.62 10.06 -19.60
N ILE A 280 -1.22 10.86 -20.61
CA ILE A 280 -1.81 12.19 -20.85
C ILE A 280 -3.24 12.08 -21.38
N GLN A 281 -3.52 11.06 -22.21
CA GLN A 281 -4.85 10.86 -22.78
C GLN A 281 -5.86 10.26 -21.78
N THR A 282 -5.36 9.53 -20.79
CA THR A 282 -6.19 8.92 -19.75
C THR A 282 -6.22 9.85 -18.54
N TYR A 283 -7.11 10.85 -18.53
CA TYR A 283 -7.32 11.85 -17.46
C TYR A 283 -7.71 11.26 -16.07
N THR A 284 -7.31 10.03 -15.75
CA THR A 284 -7.63 9.32 -14.50
C THR A 284 -6.50 8.35 -14.10
N VAL A 285 -5.24 8.67 -14.39
CA VAL A 285 -4.05 7.94 -13.89
C VAL A 285 -3.19 8.84 -12.98
N PHE A 286 -3.85 9.73 -12.25
CA PHE A 286 -3.29 10.55 -11.18
C PHE A 286 -3.76 9.92 -9.87
N LEU A 287 -2.98 9.08 -9.18
CA LEU A 287 -1.88 9.52 -8.30
C LEU A 287 -0.80 8.42 -8.07
N CYS A 288 -0.86 7.29 -8.77
CA CYS A 288 -0.09 6.08 -8.42
C CYS A 288 1.32 5.92 -9.02
N PHE A 289 1.87 6.92 -9.72
CA PHE A 289 3.17 6.77 -10.41
C PHE A 289 4.22 7.85 -10.11
N GLN A 290 4.01 8.69 -9.10
CA GLN A 290 5.10 9.49 -8.53
C GLN A 290 5.34 9.07 -7.09
N ARG A 291 6.56 8.59 -6.84
CA ARG A 291 7.17 8.38 -5.52
C ARG A 291 7.17 9.66 -4.66
N GLU A 292 6.86 10.81 -5.25
CA GLU A 292 6.86 12.13 -4.63
C GLU A 292 5.51 12.54 -4.01
N ALA A 293 4.40 11.86 -4.30
CA ALA A 293 3.10 12.23 -3.71
C ALA A 293 3.08 12.04 -2.18
N THR A 294 3.87 11.10 -1.65
CA THR A 294 4.00 10.88 -0.20
C THR A 294 4.82 11.96 0.50
N LYS A 295 5.66 12.73 -0.23
CA LYS A 295 6.41 13.85 0.36
C LYS A 295 5.56 15.11 0.49
N VAL A 296 4.51 15.27 -0.31
CA VAL A 296 3.68 16.48 -0.32
C VAL A 296 2.56 16.43 0.74
N LEU A 297 2.09 15.24 1.11
CA LEU A 297 1.05 15.06 2.14
C LEU A 297 1.55 15.11 3.59
N LEU A 298 2.87 15.22 3.82
CA LEU A 298 3.51 15.24 5.14
C LEU A 298 4.31 16.53 5.41
N LEU A 299 4.07 17.62 4.67
CA LEU A 299 4.58 18.92 5.07
C LEU A 299 3.73 19.48 6.22
N PRO A 300 4.33 19.84 7.35
CA PRO A 300 3.60 20.35 8.50
C PRO A 300 3.04 21.73 8.18
N PHE A 301 1.74 21.91 8.40
CA PHE A 301 1.23 23.18 8.92
C PHE A 301 1.31 23.13 10.45
#